data_AF-A0A838A9L5-F1
#
_entry.id   AF-A0A838A9L5-F1
#
_cell.length_a   1.000
_cell.length_b   1.000
_cell.length_c   1.000
_cell.angle_alpha   90.00
_cell.angle_beta   90.00
_cell.angle_gamma   90.00
#
_symmetry.space_group_name_H-M   'P 1'
#
loop_
_entity.id
_entity.type
_entity.pdbx_description
1 polymer ?
#
loop_
_entity_poly.entity_id
_entity_poly.type
_entity_poly.pdbx_seq_one_letter_code
_entity_poly.pdbx_strand_id
1 'polypeptide(L)'
;MVQHDGPGDAHGKQPPEACVTGDGQSHAAAFRRAESLLEQRRPQEALAELAPVLAAEPDKPSVQLVAGLAYFRSAQLHKAEQAFARLVEHDPSDDYARFALGKTMQRLGKLAEALGHLKLASAMNPLPHYQETLGEVSARLAVLRD
;
A
#
# COMPACT_ATOMS: atom_id res chain seq x y z
N MET A 1 -37.18 48.23 -22.00
CA MET A 1 -38.39 47.58 -21.45
C MET A 1 -38.90 46.69 -22.55
N VAL A 2 -38.85 45.36 -22.47
CA VAL A 2 -39.46 44.49 -21.46
C VAL A 2 -38.63 43.21 -21.31
N GLN A 3 -38.53 42.73 -20.08
CA GLN A 3 -37.97 41.44 -19.68
C GLN A 3 -38.90 40.31 -20.11
N HIS A 4 -38.36 39.16 -20.51
CA HIS A 4 -39.01 37.87 -20.29
C HIS A 4 -37.96 36.84 -19.89
N ASP A 5 -38.29 36.17 -18.80
CA ASP A 5 -37.51 35.22 -18.02
C ASP A 5 -37.91 33.78 -18.40
N GLY A 6 -36.89 32.94 -18.67
CA GLY A 6 -36.79 31.46 -18.58
C GLY A 6 -37.87 30.53 -19.17
N PRO A 7 -37.70 29.19 -19.08
CA PRO A 7 -36.49 28.37 -18.82
C PRO A 7 -36.30 27.24 -19.88
N GLY A 8 -35.12 26.60 -19.96
CA GLY A 8 -34.96 25.43 -20.84
C GLY A 8 -33.59 24.76 -20.87
N ASP A 9 -33.51 23.62 -20.19
CA ASP A 9 -32.67 22.46 -20.53
C ASP A 9 -31.18 22.46 -20.15
N ALA A 10 -30.99 22.16 -18.87
CA ALA A 10 -29.85 21.45 -18.32
C ALA A 10 -29.55 20.16 -19.13
N HIS A 11 -28.46 20.17 -19.90
CA HIS A 11 -27.86 18.94 -20.41
C HIS A 11 -26.81 18.43 -19.44
N GLY A 12 -27.13 17.27 -18.87
CA GLY A 12 -26.39 16.62 -17.82
C GLY A 12 -24.98 16.22 -18.24
N LYS A 13 -24.05 16.53 -17.35
CA LYS A 13 -23.02 15.56 -16.97
C LYS A 13 -23.23 15.26 -15.50
N GLN A 14 -24.18 14.36 -15.27
CA GLN A 14 -24.34 13.65 -14.00
C GLN A 14 -22.97 13.03 -13.68
N PRO A 15 -22.30 13.39 -12.56
CA PRO A 15 -21.19 12.59 -12.08
C PRO A 15 -21.72 11.18 -11.81
N PRO A 16 -20.93 10.11 -12.02
CA PRO A 16 -21.39 8.78 -11.65
C PRO A 16 -21.65 8.78 -10.14
N GLU A 17 -22.94 8.70 -9.80
CA GLU A 17 -23.43 8.45 -8.47
C GLU A 17 -22.94 7.06 -8.06
N ALA A 18 -21.74 6.97 -7.49
CA ALA A 18 -21.35 5.81 -6.71
C ALA A 18 -22.04 5.94 -5.35
N CYS A 19 -23.35 5.76 -5.35
CA CYS A 19 -24.08 5.37 -4.15
C CYS A 19 -23.67 3.92 -3.83
N VAL A 20 -22.42 3.70 -3.35
CA VAL A 20 -22.03 2.43 -2.71
C VAL A 20 -22.57 2.49 -1.29
N THR A 21 -23.88 2.32 -1.19
CA THR A 21 -24.52 1.94 0.07
C THR A 21 -24.99 0.51 -0.13
N GLY A 22 -24.25 -0.40 0.48
CA GLY A 22 -24.25 -1.84 0.21
C GLY A 22 -22.80 -2.21 -0.08
N ASP A 23 -22.04 -2.80 0.84
CA ASP A 23 -22.43 -3.93 1.66
C ASP A 23 -21.19 -4.21 2.54
N GLY A 24 -21.20 -3.81 3.81
CA GLY A 24 -20.04 -4.00 4.69
C GLY A 24 -19.60 -5.46 4.80
N GLN A 25 -20.52 -6.40 4.55
CA GLN A 25 -20.24 -7.83 4.45
C GLN A 25 -19.51 -8.17 3.14
N SER A 26 -19.87 -7.54 2.02
CA SER A 26 -19.17 -7.69 0.74
C SER A 26 -17.73 -7.16 0.80
N HIS A 27 -17.47 -6.01 1.44
CA HIS A 27 -16.09 -5.54 1.64
C HIS A 27 -15.28 -6.47 2.54
N ALA A 28 -15.87 -6.97 3.63
CA ALA A 28 -15.21 -7.94 4.49
C ALA A 28 -14.95 -9.29 3.77
N ALA A 29 -15.83 -9.71 2.88
CA ALA A 29 -15.64 -10.92 2.06
C ALA A 29 -14.53 -10.71 1.01
N ALA A 30 -14.53 -9.57 0.32
CA ALA A 30 -13.50 -9.20 -0.65
C ALA A 30 -12.11 -9.09 -0.01
N PHE A 31 -12.02 -8.47 1.17
CA PHE A 31 -10.79 -8.40 1.96
C PHE A 31 -10.25 -9.79 2.31
N ARG A 32 -11.09 -10.68 2.87
CA ARG A 32 -10.67 -12.06 3.20
C ARG A 32 -10.22 -12.87 1.98
N ARG A 33 -10.88 -12.67 0.83
CA ARG A 33 -10.45 -13.31 -0.44
C ARG A 33 -9.09 -12.79 -0.89
N ALA A 34 -8.86 -11.48 -0.80
CA ALA A 34 -7.57 -10.88 -1.14
C ALA A 34 -6.43 -11.44 -0.27
N GLU A 35 -6.66 -11.59 1.04
CA GLU A 35 -5.71 -12.24 1.96
C GLU A 35 -5.41 -13.68 1.53
N SER A 36 -6.44 -14.49 1.28
CA SER A 36 -6.27 -15.88 0.84
C SER A 36 -5.53 -15.98 -0.50
N LEU A 37 -5.80 -15.07 -1.44
CA LEU A 37 -5.09 -15.02 -2.72
C LEU A 37 -3.61 -14.68 -2.54
N LEU A 38 -3.24 -13.89 -1.55
CA LEU A 38 -1.83 -13.65 -1.22
C LEU A 38 -1.14 -14.91 -0.70
N GLU A 39 -1.81 -15.68 0.17
CA GLU A 39 -1.32 -16.97 0.65
C GLU A 39 -1.11 -17.96 -0.51
N GLN A 40 -2.04 -17.95 -1.47
CA GLN A 40 -1.96 -18.73 -2.72
C GLN A 40 -0.95 -18.19 -3.74
N ARG A 41 -0.16 -17.17 -3.39
CA ARG A 41 0.84 -16.55 -4.29
C ARG A 41 0.24 -15.94 -5.56
N ARG A 42 -1.00 -15.45 -5.49
CA ARG A 42 -1.74 -14.78 -6.59
C ARG A 42 -1.94 -13.28 -6.32
N PRO A 43 -0.86 -12.48 -6.28
CA PRO A 43 -0.93 -11.09 -5.81
C PRO A 43 -1.70 -10.13 -6.73
N GLN A 44 -1.76 -10.39 -8.04
CA GLN A 44 -2.52 -9.53 -8.95
C GLN A 44 -4.03 -9.70 -8.77
N GLU A 45 -4.47 -10.93 -8.53
CA GLU A 45 -5.87 -11.24 -8.26
C GLU A 45 -6.28 -10.74 -6.88
N ALA A 46 -5.38 -10.84 -5.89
CA ALA A 46 -5.58 -10.22 -4.59
C ALA A 46 -5.86 -8.71 -4.70
N LEU A 47 -5.12 -8.00 -5.56
CA LEU A 47 -5.37 -6.57 -5.80
C LEU A 47 -6.70 -6.30 -6.50
N ALA A 48 -7.14 -7.18 -7.39
CA ALA A 48 -8.44 -7.06 -8.04
C ALA A 48 -9.59 -7.22 -7.03
N GLU A 49 -9.53 -8.23 -6.16
CA GLU A 49 -10.51 -8.40 -5.08
C GLU A 49 -10.43 -7.28 -4.03
N LEU A 50 -9.24 -6.77 -3.73
CA LEU A 50 -9.05 -5.70 -2.75
C LEU A 50 -9.47 -4.32 -3.28
N ALA A 51 -9.55 -4.12 -4.59
CA ALA A 51 -9.84 -2.81 -5.20
C ALA A 51 -11.08 -2.09 -4.63
N PRO A 52 -12.27 -2.72 -4.48
CA PRO A 52 -13.42 -2.05 -3.86
C PRO A 52 -13.18 -1.70 -2.39
N VAL A 53 -12.46 -2.54 -1.64
CA VAL A 53 -12.14 -2.29 -0.23
C VAL A 53 -11.17 -1.12 -0.09
N LEU A 54 -10.15 -1.08 -0.94
CA LEU A 54 -9.15 -0.01 -0.99
C LEU A 54 -9.78 1.34 -1.39
N ALA A 55 -10.81 1.33 -2.24
CA ALA A 55 -11.56 2.53 -2.60
C ALA A 55 -12.43 3.05 -1.45
N ALA A 56 -13.02 2.15 -0.65
CA ALA A 56 -13.87 2.51 0.48
C ALA A 56 -13.07 2.89 1.73
N GLU A 57 -11.95 2.23 1.99
CA GLU A 57 -11.12 2.38 3.18
C GLU A 57 -9.64 2.61 2.82
N PRO A 58 -9.29 3.70 2.09
CA PRO A 58 -7.95 3.91 1.54
C PRO A 58 -6.86 4.12 2.58
N ASP A 59 -7.19 4.54 3.81
CA ASP A 59 -6.19 4.81 4.86
C ASP A 59 -6.21 3.77 5.99
N LYS A 60 -7.05 2.73 5.87
CA LYS A 60 -7.14 1.68 6.88
C LYS A 60 -5.87 0.82 6.89
N PRO A 61 -5.16 0.69 8.03
CA PRO A 61 -3.87 -0.01 8.08
C PRO A 61 -3.93 -1.44 7.55
N SER A 62 -4.94 -2.22 7.95
CA SER A 62 -5.08 -3.60 7.47
C SER A 62 -5.22 -3.70 5.95
N VAL A 63 -5.90 -2.73 5.33
CA VAL A 63 -6.10 -2.68 3.87
C VAL A 63 -4.80 -2.26 3.17
N GLN A 64 -4.10 -1.25 3.70
CA GLN A 64 -2.79 -0.84 3.21
C GLN A 64 -1.74 -1.94 3.32
N LEU A 65 -1.77 -2.75 4.37
CA LEU A 65 -0.88 -3.91 4.54
C LEU A 65 -1.08 -4.96 3.44
N VAL A 66 -2.32 -5.37 3.21
CA VAL A 66 -2.65 -6.35 2.15
C VAL A 66 -2.28 -5.78 0.78
N ALA A 67 -2.60 -4.51 0.50
CA ALA A 67 -2.23 -3.85 -0.75
C ALA A 67 -0.70 -3.79 -0.93
N GLY A 68 0.04 -3.36 0.09
CA GLY A 68 1.50 -3.26 0.08
C GLY A 68 2.17 -4.60 -0.19
N LEU A 69 1.72 -5.66 0.49
CA LEU A 69 2.21 -7.03 0.27
C LEU A 69 1.91 -7.52 -1.15
N ALA A 70 0.71 -7.24 -1.66
CA ALA A 70 0.32 -7.61 -3.02
C ALA A 70 1.14 -6.87 -4.08
N TYR A 71 1.33 -5.56 -3.92
CA TYR A 71 2.20 -4.76 -4.79
C TYR A 71 3.65 -5.24 -4.75
N PHE A 72 4.19 -5.54 -3.56
CA PHE A 72 5.55 -6.04 -3.41
C PHE A 72 5.74 -7.39 -4.12
N ARG A 73 4.82 -8.34 -3.90
CA ARG A 73 4.86 -9.68 -4.50
C ARG A 73 4.62 -9.66 -6.01
N SER A 74 3.91 -8.67 -6.53
CA SER A 74 3.71 -8.44 -7.97
C SER A 74 4.74 -7.49 -8.61
N ALA A 75 5.84 -7.17 -7.90
CA ALA A 75 6.91 -6.28 -8.35
C ALA A 75 6.49 -4.83 -8.70
N GLN A 76 5.31 -4.40 -8.25
CA GLN A 76 4.86 -3.00 -8.35
C GLN A 76 5.45 -2.16 -7.21
N LEU A 77 6.77 -2.05 -7.17
CA LEU A 77 7.52 -1.59 -6.00
C LEU A 77 7.22 -0.15 -5.56
N HIS A 78 6.96 0.77 -6.49
CA HIS A 78 6.59 2.16 -6.12
C HIS A 78 5.23 2.26 -5.44
N LYS A 79 4.27 1.39 -5.80
CA LYS A 79 2.98 1.32 -5.11
C LYS A 79 3.12 0.67 -3.75
N ALA A 80 3.96 -0.36 -3.66
CA ALA A 80 4.30 -1.00 -2.37
C ALA A 80 4.95 0.00 -1.41
N GLU A 81 5.90 0.81 -1.90
CA GLU A 81 6.56 1.86 -1.12
C GLU A 81 5.54 2.84 -0.54
N GLN A 82 4.60 3.34 -1.35
CA GLN A 82 3.56 4.25 -0.86
C GLN A 82 2.65 3.58 0.18
N ALA A 83 2.26 2.33 -0.03
CA ALA A 83 1.39 1.62 0.90
C ALA A 83 2.07 1.37 2.26
N PHE A 84 3.33 0.94 2.26
CA PHE A 84 4.09 0.73 3.49
C PHE A 84 4.49 2.05 4.16
N ALA A 85 4.73 3.13 3.40
CA ALA A 85 4.96 4.46 3.96
C ALA A 85 3.76 4.92 4.79
N ARG A 86 2.53 4.76 4.29
CA ARG A 86 1.31 5.08 5.04
C ARG A 86 1.18 4.30 6.35
N LEU A 87 1.63 3.04 6.37
CA LEU A 87 1.65 2.25 7.61
C LEU A 87 2.65 2.80 8.63
N VAL A 88 3.84 3.20 8.18
CA VAL A 88 4.83 3.84 9.06
C VAL A 88 4.37 5.21 9.53
N GLU A 89 3.62 5.95 8.72
CA GLU A 89 2.99 7.23 9.12
C GLU A 89 1.89 7.01 10.16
N HIS A 90 1.07 5.96 9.98
CA HIS A 90 0.00 5.62 10.91
C HIS A 90 0.55 5.11 12.25
N ASP A 91 1.51 4.19 12.22
CA ASP A 91 2.20 3.70 13.41
C ASP A 91 3.72 3.71 13.19
N PRO A 92 4.41 4.75 13.69
CA PRO A 92 5.86 4.85 13.59
C PRO A 92 6.62 3.81 14.41
N SER A 93 5.95 3.03 15.27
CA SER A 93 6.56 2.01 16.13
C SER A 93 6.38 0.58 15.61
N ASP A 94 5.64 0.40 14.51
CA ASP A 94 5.48 -0.87 13.81
C ASP A 94 6.79 -1.28 13.12
N ASP A 95 7.51 -2.21 13.74
CA ASP A 95 8.77 -2.74 13.22
C ASP A 95 8.58 -3.44 11.87
N TYR A 96 7.44 -4.10 11.67
CA TYR A 96 7.13 -4.82 10.44
C TYR A 96 6.87 -3.86 9.28
N ALA A 97 6.09 -2.80 9.50
CA ALA A 97 5.86 -1.77 8.49
C ALA A 97 7.18 -1.12 8.04
N ARG A 98 8.07 -0.80 8.99
CA ARG A 98 9.41 -0.28 8.70
C ARG A 98 10.27 -1.28 7.93
N PHE A 99 10.26 -2.54 8.34
CA PHE A 99 10.98 -3.60 7.64
C PHE A 99 10.47 -3.76 6.20
N ALA A 100 9.15 -3.82 6.00
CA ALA A 100 8.53 -3.98 4.69
C ALA A 100 8.85 -2.79 3.76
N LEU A 101 8.83 -1.57 4.28
CA LEU A 101 9.26 -0.38 3.55
C LEU A 101 10.74 -0.44 3.19
N GLY A 102 11.61 -0.76 4.15
CA GLY A 102 13.06 -0.90 3.91
C GLY A 102 13.40 -1.97 2.88
N LYS A 103 12.74 -3.13 2.93
CA LYS A 103 12.88 -4.20 1.94
C LYS A 103 12.38 -3.80 0.56
N THR A 104 11.32 -2.99 0.49
CA THR A 104 10.80 -2.44 -0.77
C THR A 104 11.79 -1.46 -1.38
N MET A 105 12.32 -0.53 -0.56
CA MET A 105 13.36 0.42 -0.97
C MET A 105 14.65 -0.27 -1.42
N GLN A 106 15.04 -1.37 -0.75
CA GLN A 106 16.16 -2.20 -1.19
C GLN A 106 15.94 -2.70 -2.62
N ARG A 107 14.76 -3.26 -2.93
CA ARG A 107 14.45 -3.76 -4.28
C ARG A 107 14.34 -2.65 -5.32
N LEU A 108 14.00 -1.43 -4.91
CA LEU A 108 14.02 -0.23 -5.76
C LEU A 108 15.44 0.30 -6.01
N GLY A 109 16.46 -0.20 -5.31
CA GLY A 109 17.83 0.34 -5.38
C GLY A 109 18.05 1.60 -4.53
N LYS A 110 17.04 2.02 -3.76
CA LYS A 110 17.13 3.14 -2.80
C LYS A 110 17.82 2.69 -1.52
N LEU A 111 19.07 2.27 -1.65
CA LEU A 111 19.78 1.55 -0.58
C LEU A 111 20.04 2.44 0.65
N ALA A 112 20.25 3.74 0.46
CA ALA A 112 20.47 4.68 1.56
C ALA A 112 19.21 4.84 2.43
N GLU A 113 18.04 5.06 1.81
CA GLU A 113 16.77 5.12 2.56
C GLU A 113 16.43 3.76 3.18
N ALA A 114 16.63 2.66 2.46
CA ALA A 114 16.40 1.30 2.97
C ALA A 114 17.18 1.04 4.26
N LEU A 115 18.45 1.47 4.31
CA LEU A 115 19.32 1.30 5.48
C LEU A 115 18.72 1.95 6.73
N GLY A 116 18.15 3.15 6.61
CA GLY A 116 17.53 3.86 7.73
C GLY A 116 16.35 3.09 8.32
N HIS A 117 15.42 2.65 7.47
CA HIS A 117 14.25 1.89 7.91
C HIS A 117 14.61 0.53 8.51
N LEU A 118 15.54 -0.20 7.91
CA LEU A 118 15.97 -1.52 8.40
C LEU A 118 16.71 -1.45 9.74
N LYS A 119 17.52 -0.41 9.95
CA LYS A 119 18.16 -0.16 11.26
C LYS A 119 17.13 0.07 12.35
N LEU A 120 16.12 0.90 12.08
CA LEU A 120 15.06 1.17 13.04
C LEU A 120 14.24 -0.10 13.34
N ALA A 121 13.83 -0.85 12.31
CA ALA A 121 13.12 -2.11 12.49
C ALA A 121 13.94 -3.11 13.33
N SER A 122 15.22 -3.30 13.03
CA SER A 122 16.10 -4.19 13.81
C SER A 122 16.37 -3.71 15.23
N ALA A 123 16.33 -2.40 15.50
CA ALA A 123 16.49 -1.86 16.84
C ALA A 123 15.23 -2.04 17.70
N MET A 124 14.06 -1.96 17.07
CA MET A 124 12.76 -2.22 17.72
C MET A 124 12.56 -3.71 17.98
N ASN A 125 12.85 -4.55 16.98
CA ASN A 125 12.70 -5.99 17.05
C ASN A 125 13.85 -6.69 16.30
N PRO A 126 14.86 -7.25 17.01
CA PRO A 126 16.06 -7.81 16.41
C PRO A 126 15.84 -9.22 15.86
N LEU A 127 14.95 -9.36 14.88
CA LEU A 127 14.69 -10.63 14.22
C LEU A 127 15.84 -10.99 13.24
N PRO A 128 16.24 -12.27 13.15
CA PRO A 128 17.36 -12.68 12.29
C PRO A 128 17.20 -12.24 10.82
N HIS A 129 15.99 -12.32 10.26
CA HIS A 129 15.74 -11.92 8.87
C HIS A 129 15.77 -10.40 8.64
N TYR A 130 15.56 -9.59 9.69
CA TYR A 130 15.76 -8.14 9.60
C TYR A 130 17.25 -7.81 9.54
N GLN A 131 18.03 -8.46 10.40
CA GLN A 131 19.49 -8.30 10.46
C GLN A 131 20.17 -8.77 9.16
N GLU A 132 19.71 -9.89 8.58
CA GLU A 132 20.17 -10.38 7.28
C GLU A 132 19.95 -9.32 6.19
N THR A 133 18.70 -8.85 6.05
CA THR A 133 18.33 -7.82 5.05
C THR A 133 19.12 -6.53 5.26
N LEU A 134 19.37 -6.15 6.52
CA LEU A 134 20.20 -4.98 6.87
C LEU A 134 21.67 -5.17 6.47
N GLY A 135 22.22 -6.36 6.69
CA GLY A 135 23.56 -6.75 6.28
C GLY A 135 23.74 -6.69 4.76
N GLU A 136 22.79 -7.23 4.00
CA GLU A 136 22.78 -7.18 2.53
C GLU A 136 22.82 -5.74 2.01
N VAL A 137 21.97 -4.86 2.55
CA VAL A 137 21.93 -3.44 2.17
C VAL A 137 23.24 -2.74 2.52
N SER A 138 23.77 -3.00 3.72
CA SER A 138 25.02 -2.39 4.18
C SER A 138 26.21 -2.80 3.31
N ALA A 139 26.30 -4.09 2.97
CA ALA A 139 27.34 -4.62 2.09
C ALA A 139 27.26 -4.00 0.68
N ARG A 140 26.06 -3.92 0.08
CA ARG A 140 25.88 -3.30 -1.24
C ARG A 140 26.26 -1.82 -1.24
N LEU A 141 25.92 -1.09 -0.18
CA LEU A 141 26.33 0.33 -0.05
C LEU A 141 27.84 0.49 0.12
N ALA A 142 28.51 -0.42 0.81
CA ALA A 142 29.96 -0.38 0.97
C ALA A 142 30.66 -0.54 -0.38
N VAL A 143 30.21 -1.48 -1.22
CA VAL A 143 30.76 -1.72 -2.56
C VAL A 143 30.54 -0.53 -3.50
N LEU A 144 29.43 0.21 -3.38
CA LEU A 144 29.15 1.37 -4.22
C LEU A 144 29.94 2.63 -3.83
N ARG A 145 30.62 2.62 -2.68
CA ARG A 145 31.42 3.74 -2.17
C ARG A 145 32.91 3.58 -2.45
N ASP A 146 33.32 2.39 -2.90
CA ASP A 146 34.67 2.04 -3.35
C ASP A 146 34.81 2.33 -4.85
#